data_AF-A0A528H960-F1
#
_entry.id   AF-A0A528H960-F1
#
_cell.length_a   1.000
_cell.length_b   1.000
_cell.length_c   1.000
_cell.angle_alpha   90.00
_cell.angle_beta   90.00
_cell.angle_gamma   90.00
#
_symmetry.space_group_name_H-M   'P 1'
#
loop_
_entity.id
_entity.type
_entity.pdbx_description
1 polymer ?
#
loop_
_entity_poly.entity_id
_entity_poly.type
_entity_poly.pdbx_seq_one_letter_code
_entity_poly.pdbx_strand_id
1 'polypeptide(L)'
;VDPEKSTVYGTFAVAISIWAFSYSSLFGQILILAYYAVWLPLIMVDYRRLLRHASSAWLPLAFAIYVCLSVFWSDAPGITLRTAIQYCSHIACAYIAARTVSVRTLTIGSLIGIFLVLLYSLMVGGYSYDGLDGTYNFVGAFSSKNQIGFVASLGIYFCVVLLT
;
A
#
# COMPACT_ATOMS: atom_id res chain seq x y z
N VAL A 1 19.86 -3.94 13.74
CA VAL A 1 19.74 -3.27 12.44
C VAL A 1 20.16 -1.83 12.64
N ASP A 2 21.22 -1.37 11.97
CA ASP A 2 21.66 0.02 12.07
C ASP A 2 20.52 0.96 11.61
N PRO A 3 20.14 1.96 12.43
CA PRO A 3 19.03 2.87 12.13
C PRO A 3 19.21 3.62 10.80
N GLU A 4 20.46 3.93 10.43
CA GLU A 4 20.78 4.66 9.19
C GLU A 4 20.64 3.78 7.94
N LYS A 5 21.11 2.53 7.97
CA LYS A 5 20.90 1.57 6.86
C LYS A 5 19.42 1.20 6.69
N SER A 6 18.66 1.15 7.79
CA SER A 6 17.22 0.89 7.77
C SER A 6 16.42 2.00 7.08
N THR A 7 16.93 3.24 7.06
CA THR A 7 16.20 4.40 6.54
C THR A 7 16.11 4.38 5.02
N VAL A 8 17.21 4.05 4.31
CA VAL A 8 17.21 3.98 2.84
C VAL A 8 16.31 2.84 2.36
N TYR A 9 16.47 1.65 2.95
CA TYR A 9 15.63 0.50 2.62
C TYR A 9 14.14 0.78 2.92
N GLY A 10 13.83 1.34 4.09
CA GLY A 10 12.46 1.69 4.46
C GLY A 10 11.84 2.73 3.54
N THR A 11 12.61 3.74 3.12
CA THR A 11 12.15 4.78 2.18
C THR A 11 11.80 4.16 0.83
N PHE A 12 12.68 3.32 0.31
CA PHE A 12 12.47 2.59 -0.95
C PHE A 12 11.25 1.65 -0.86
N ALA A 13 11.13 0.92 0.26
CA ALA A 13 10.03 0.00 0.50
C ALA A 13 8.67 0.70 0.52
N VAL A 14 8.59 1.86 1.18
CA VAL A 14 7.37 2.68 1.23
C VAL A 14 7.04 3.25 -0.15
N ALA A 15 8.03 3.75 -0.89
CA ALA A 15 7.81 4.27 -2.24
C ALA A 15 7.24 3.20 -3.20
N ILE A 16 7.80 1.98 -3.17
CA ILE A 16 7.26 0.83 -3.91
C ILE A 16 5.83 0.50 -3.46
N SER A 17 5.56 0.58 -2.16
CA SER A 17 4.22 0.29 -1.62
C SER A 17 3.18 1.28 -2.14
N ILE A 18 3.50 2.59 -2.19
CA ILE A 18 2.60 3.60 -2.77
C ILE A 18 2.35 3.33 -4.25
N TRP A 19 3.39 2.99 -5.00
CA TRP A 19 3.25 2.62 -6.40
C TRP A 19 2.37 1.38 -6.59
N ALA A 20 2.61 0.34 -5.80
CA ALA A 20 1.84 -0.89 -5.80
C ALA A 20 0.37 -0.64 -5.46
N PHE A 21 0.06 0.16 -4.44
CA PHE A 21 -1.33 0.48 -4.08
C PHE A 21 -2.02 1.33 -5.15
N SER A 22 -1.29 2.24 -5.78
CA SER A 22 -1.82 3.11 -6.83
C SER A 22 -2.15 2.34 -8.12
N TYR A 23 -1.28 1.40 -8.51
CA TYR A 23 -1.37 0.76 -9.83
C TYR A 23 -1.51 -0.76 -9.81
N SER A 24 -1.82 -1.36 -8.66
CA SER A 24 -2.12 -2.80 -8.55
C SER A 24 -3.27 -3.22 -9.48
N SER A 25 -4.21 -2.32 -9.78
CA SER A 25 -5.30 -2.57 -10.74
C SER A 25 -4.82 -2.69 -12.19
N LEU A 26 -3.71 -2.04 -12.55
CA LEU A 26 -3.17 -2.04 -13.92
C LEU A 26 -2.15 -3.15 -14.15
N PHE A 27 -1.19 -3.31 -13.23
CA PHE A 27 -0.10 -4.28 -13.37
C PHE A 27 -0.40 -5.60 -12.65
N GLY A 28 -1.49 -5.67 -11.90
CA GLY A 28 -1.99 -6.90 -11.27
C GLY A 28 -0.99 -7.54 -10.32
N GLN A 29 -0.76 -8.84 -10.53
CA GLN A 29 -0.01 -9.71 -9.64
C GLN A 29 1.47 -9.31 -9.48
N ILE A 30 2.09 -8.71 -10.50
CA ILE A 30 3.53 -8.37 -10.49
C ILE A 30 3.84 -7.36 -9.37
N LEU A 31 3.01 -6.33 -9.21
CA LEU A 31 3.20 -5.33 -8.15
C LEU A 31 2.95 -5.89 -6.76
N ILE A 32 2.02 -6.84 -6.63
CA ILE A 32 1.77 -7.54 -5.36
C ILE A 32 3.00 -8.37 -4.97
N LEU A 33 3.64 -9.06 -5.93
CA LEU A 33 4.88 -9.78 -5.66
C LEU A 33 6.03 -8.83 -5.33
N ALA A 34 6.16 -7.69 -6.01
CA ALA A 34 7.17 -6.69 -5.68
C ALA A 34 6.98 -6.16 -4.25
N TYR A 35 5.74 -5.89 -3.85
CA TYR A 35 5.39 -5.51 -2.48
C TYR A 35 5.77 -6.60 -1.48
N TYR A 36 5.45 -7.86 -1.76
CA TYR A 36 5.85 -8.97 -0.91
C TYR A 36 7.36 -9.16 -0.85
N ALA A 37 8.08 -9.08 -1.97
CA ALA A 37 9.53 -9.23 -2.01
C ALA A 37 10.26 -8.20 -1.13
N VAL A 38 9.66 -7.03 -0.92
CA VAL A 38 10.18 -6.00 -0.04
C VAL A 38 9.85 -6.27 1.43
N TRP A 39 8.63 -6.69 1.76
CA TRP A 39 8.22 -6.77 3.18
C TRP A 39 8.37 -8.16 3.82
N LEU A 40 8.18 -9.25 3.06
CA LEU A 40 8.24 -10.62 3.58
C LEU A 40 9.61 -11.02 4.11
N PRO A 41 10.74 -10.67 3.48
CA PRO A 41 12.06 -11.02 4.01
C PRO A 41 12.33 -10.45 5.41
N LEU A 42 11.74 -9.30 5.76
CA LEU A 42 11.87 -8.74 7.11
C LEU A 42 11.20 -9.59 8.20
N ILE A 43 10.20 -10.40 7.85
CA ILE A 43 9.59 -11.35 8.80
C ILE A 43 10.63 -12.34 9.29
N MET A 44 11.47 -12.85 8.38
CA MET A 44 12.45 -13.87 8.72
C MET A 44 13.59 -13.32 9.59
N VAL A 45 13.91 -12.04 9.46
CA VAL A 45 14.98 -11.40 10.23
C VAL A 45 14.57 -11.10 11.68
N ASP A 46 13.32 -10.68 11.92
CA ASP A 46 12.89 -10.12 13.22
C ASP A 46 11.61 -10.76 13.81
N TYR A 47 11.32 -12.03 13.50
CA TYR A 47 10.08 -12.71 13.92
C TYR A 47 9.77 -12.62 15.42
N ARG A 48 10.79 -12.68 16.30
CA ARG A 48 10.63 -12.62 17.76
C ARG A 48 10.13 -11.26 18.25
N ARG A 49 10.55 -10.17 17.60
CA ARG A 49 10.18 -8.81 17.98
C ARG A 49 8.76 -8.49 17.52
N LEU A 50 8.35 -9.08 16.39
CA LEU A 50 7.01 -8.99 15.81
C LEU A 50 5.97 -9.68 16.72
N LEU A 51 6.24 -10.92 17.14
CA LEU A 51 5.33 -11.71 17.97
C LEU A 51 5.15 -11.14 19.38
N ARG A 52 6.17 -10.50 19.94
CA ARG A 52 6.14 -9.97 21.32
C ARG A 52 5.11 -8.86 21.55
N HIS A 53 4.67 -8.18 20.49
CA HIS A 53 3.67 -7.11 20.55
C HIS A 53 2.42 -7.40 19.72
N ALA A 54 2.23 -8.66 19.29
CA ALA A 54 1.06 -9.06 18.50
C ALA A 54 -0.26 -8.83 19.24
N SER A 55 -0.24 -8.84 20.59
CA SER A 55 -1.40 -8.48 21.42
C SER A 55 -1.89 -7.05 21.21
N SER A 56 -1.02 -6.13 20.83
CA SER A 56 -1.39 -4.74 20.52
C SER A 56 -2.13 -4.61 19.17
N ALA A 57 -2.05 -5.62 18.30
CA ALA A 57 -2.71 -5.66 17.00
C ALA A 57 -3.95 -6.57 17.02
N TRP A 58 -4.61 -6.71 18.18
CA TRP A 58 -5.76 -7.59 18.36
C TRP A 58 -6.90 -7.30 17.37
N LEU A 59 -7.13 -6.03 17.02
CA LEU A 59 -8.23 -5.63 16.14
C LEU A 59 -7.99 -6.05 14.67
N PRO A 60 -6.85 -5.72 14.02
CA PRO A 60 -6.52 -6.27 12.70
C PRO A 60 -6.53 -7.81 12.69
N LEU A 61 -6.04 -8.45 13.75
CA LEU A 61 -5.97 -9.90 13.84
C LEU A 61 -7.35 -10.54 13.96
N ALA A 62 -8.25 -9.96 14.76
CA ALA A 62 -9.63 -10.41 14.89
C ALA A 62 -10.36 -10.30 13.54
N PHE A 63 -10.13 -9.22 12.80
CA PHE A 63 -10.70 -9.04 11.48
C PHE A 63 -10.11 -10.04 10.46
N ALA A 64 -8.81 -10.31 10.50
CA ALA A 64 -8.18 -11.35 9.69
C ALA A 64 -8.78 -12.74 9.96
N ILE A 65 -8.99 -13.09 11.24
CA ILE A 65 -9.64 -14.33 11.64
C ILE A 65 -11.07 -14.40 11.10
N TYR A 66 -11.83 -13.31 11.21
CA TYR A 66 -13.19 -13.23 10.65
C TYR A 66 -13.20 -13.46 9.13
N VAL A 67 -12.28 -12.83 8.39
CA VAL A 67 -12.14 -13.02 6.94
C VAL A 67 -11.79 -14.47 6.60
N CYS A 68 -10.91 -15.13 7.36
CA CYS A 68 -10.61 -16.54 7.17
C CYS A 68 -11.82 -17.45 7.47
N LEU A 69 -12.60 -17.14 8.50
CA LEU A 69 -13.81 -17.88 8.83
C LEU A 69 -14.90 -17.69 7.79
N SER A 70 -14.91 -16.56 7.08
CA SER A 70 -15.88 -16.29 6.01
C SER A 70 -15.82 -17.28 4.84
N VAL A 71 -14.74 -18.06 4.71
CA VAL A 71 -14.63 -19.15 3.73
C VAL A 71 -15.70 -20.23 3.95
N PHE A 72 -16.11 -20.49 5.20
CA PHE A 72 -17.03 -21.58 5.52
C PHE A 72 -18.49 -21.32 5.11
N TRP A 73 -18.89 -20.06 4.94
CA TRP A 73 -20.25 -19.69 4.57
C TRP A 73 -20.32 -18.94 3.22
N SER A 74 -19.24 -18.97 2.44
CA SER A 74 -19.16 -18.26 1.17
C SER A 74 -19.63 -19.09 -0.02
N ASP A 75 -20.35 -18.46 -0.94
CA ASP A 75 -20.82 -19.08 -2.20
C ASP A 75 -19.66 -19.51 -3.14
N ALA A 76 -18.47 -18.90 -3.00
CA ALA A 76 -17.29 -19.18 -3.82
C ALA A 76 -16.04 -19.41 -2.96
N PRO A 77 -15.95 -20.55 -2.25
CA PRO A 77 -14.93 -20.77 -1.22
C PRO A 77 -13.49 -20.67 -1.76
N GLY A 78 -13.25 -21.05 -3.01
CA GLY A 78 -11.92 -20.94 -3.62
C GLY A 78 -11.44 -19.49 -3.81
N ILE A 79 -12.34 -18.58 -4.20
CA ILE A 79 -12.00 -17.16 -4.35
C ILE A 79 -11.81 -16.53 -2.99
N THR A 80 -12.71 -16.84 -2.04
CA THR A 80 -12.70 -16.33 -0.67
C THR A 80 -11.46 -16.77 0.09
N LEU A 81 -10.99 -18.02 -0.09
CA LEU A 81 -9.74 -18.48 0.51
C LEU A 81 -8.54 -17.71 -0.03
N ARG A 82 -8.48 -17.50 -1.35
CA ARG A 82 -7.38 -16.77 -1.99
C ARG A 82 -7.32 -15.31 -1.50
N THR A 83 -8.47 -14.63 -1.45
CA THR A 83 -8.54 -13.25 -0.97
C THR A 83 -8.27 -13.16 0.54
N ALA A 84 -8.71 -14.14 1.32
CA ALA A 84 -8.38 -14.23 2.75
C ALA A 84 -6.88 -14.36 2.99
N ILE A 85 -6.19 -15.23 2.23
CA ILE A 85 -4.73 -15.38 2.32
C ILE A 85 -4.02 -14.08 1.93
N GLN A 86 -4.44 -13.44 0.83
CA GLN A 86 -3.89 -12.16 0.38
C GLN A 86 -4.09 -11.05 1.41
N TYR A 87 -5.25 -11.03 2.07
CA TYR A 87 -5.57 -10.07 3.12
C TYR A 87 -4.70 -10.29 4.37
N CYS A 88 -4.55 -11.55 4.81
CA CYS A 88 -3.69 -11.91 5.94
C CYS A 88 -2.21 -11.56 5.69
N SER A 89 -1.68 -11.86 4.51
CA SER A 89 -0.30 -11.50 4.16
C SER A 89 -0.12 -9.99 4.06
N HIS A 90 -1.13 -9.26 3.57
CA HIS A 90 -1.10 -7.80 3.55
C HIS A 90 -1.10 -7.19 4.96
N ILE A 91 -1.95 -7.67 5.88
CA ILE A 91 -1.93 -7.24 7.29
C ILE A 91 -0.55 -7.48 7.90
N ALA A 92 0.05 -8.64 7.66
CA ALA A 92 1.39 -8.95 8.16
C ALA A 92 2.41 -7.92 7.63
N CYS A 93 2.40 -7.63 6.34
CA CYS A 93 3.28 -6.62 5.73
C CYS A 93 3.06 -5.22 6.30
N ALA A 94 1.80 -4.80 6.46
CA ALA A 94 1.44 -3.50 7.04
C ALA A 94 1.90 -3.37 8.49
N TYR A 95 1.75 -4.44 9.29
CA TYR A 95 2.21 -4.47 10.67
C TYR A 95 3.74 -4.33 10.76
N ILE A 96 4.49 -4.98 9.87
CA ILE A 96 5.95 -4.85 9.81
C ILE A 96 6.34 -3.41 9.43
N ALA A 97 5.70 -2.85 8.40
CA ALA A 97 5.95 -1.48 7.97
C ALA A 97 5.75 -0.50 9.14
N ALA A 98 4.63 -0.62 9.87
CA ALA A 98 4.34 0.22 11.03
C ALA A 98 5.35 0.10 12.19
N ARG A 99 6.06 -1.04 12.30
CA ARG A 99 7.02 -1.29 13.40
C ARG A 99 8.47 -1.06 13.02
N THR A 100 8.79 -1.08 11.73
CA THR A 100 10.17 -0.95 11.21
C THR A 100 10.45 0.45 10.68
N VAL A 101 9.43 1.16 10.21
CA VAL A 101 9.56 2.45 9.54
C VAL A 101 9.28 3.59 10.53
N SER A 102 10.21 4.54 10.63
CA SER A 102 9.99 5.78 11.38
C SER A 102 9.01 6.70 10.64
N VAL A 103 8.32 7.60 11.35
CA VAL A 103 7.42 8.59 10.72
C VAL A 103 8.13 9.38 9.63
N ARG A 104 9.39 9.77 9.87
CA ARG A 104 10.21 10.49 8.87
C ARG A 104 10.46 9.66 7.61
N THR A 105 10.83 8.39 7.77
CA THR A 105 11.05 7.46 6.65
C THR A 105 9.76 7.20 5.87
N LEU A 106 8.63 7.10 6.58
CA LEU A 106 7.31 6.94 5.98
C LEU A 106 6.95 8.17 5.15
N THR A 107 7.14 9.37 5.68
CA THR A 107 6.82 10.63 4.98
C THR A 107 7.69 10.81 3.73
N ILE A 108 9.01 10.66 3.84
CA ILE A 108 9.94 10.79 2.70
C ILE A 108 9.64 9.73 1.63
N GLY A 109 9.49 8.47 2.03
CA GLY A 109 9.16 7.39 1.10
C GLY A 109 7.81 7.60 0.42
N SER A 110 6.83 8.09 1.17
CA SER A 110 5.50 8.40 0.63
C SER A 110 5.57 9.52 -0.39
N LEU A 111 6.28 10.61 -0.10
CA LEU A 111 6.45 11.73 -1.03
C LEU A 111 7.13 11.31 -2.32
N ILE A 112 8.21 10.52 -2.23
CA ILE A 112 8.88 9.99 -3.42
C ILE A 112 7.93 9.11 -4.23
N GLY A 113 7.20 8.20 -3.57
CA GLY A 113 6.22 7.34 -4.24
C GLY A 113 5.10 8.12 -4.93
N ILE A 114 4.51 9.10 -4.25
CA ILE A 114 3.45 9.96 -4.78
C ILE A 114 3.97 10.78 -5.96
N PHE A 115 5.17 11.36 -5.84
CA PHE A 115 5.79 12.11 -6.92
C PHE A 115 5.94 11.25 -8.18
N LEU A 116 6.44 10.01 -8.03
CA LEU A 116 6.55 9.07 -9.16
C LEU A 116 5.19 8.71 -9.76
N VAL A 117 4.18 8.45 -8.92
CA VAL A 117 2.80 8.16 -9.36
C VAL A 117 2.21 9.34 -10.14
N LEU A 118 2.40 10.57 -9.67
CA LEU A 118 1.91 11.76 -10.38
C LEU A 118 2.66 11.97 -11.70
N LEU A 119 3.98 11.79 -11.72
CA LEU A 119 4.81 11.91 -12.93
C LEU A 119 4.41 10.87 -13.97
N TYR A 120 4.21 9.61 -13.56
CA TYR A 120 3.72 8.56 -14.45
C TYR A 120 2.30 8.86 -14.97
N SER A 121 1.41 9.35 -14.10
CA SER A 121 0.06 9.76 -14.52
C SER A 121 0.10 10.87 -15.57
N LEU A 122 1.00 11.85 -15.41
CA LEU A 122 1.23 12.90 -16.40
C LEU A 122 1.78 12.34 -17.72
N MET A 123 2.69 11.37 -17.67
CA MET A 123 3.22 10.71 -18.87
C MET A 123 2.16 9.91 -19.64
N VAL A 124 1.26 9.20 -18.95
CA VAL A 124 0.20 8.43 -19.60
C VAL A 124 -0.83 9.34 -20.28
N GLY A 125 -1.11 10.51 -19.70
CA GLY A 125 -1.91 11.52 -20.39
C GLY A 125 -3.38 11.13 -20.58
N GLY A 126 -3.91 10.16 -19.83
CA GLY A 126 -5.26 9.63 -20.04
C GLY A 126 -6.37 10.62 -19.69
N TYR A 127 -7.38 10.71 -20.56
CA TYR A 127 -8.60 11.50 -20.34
C TYR A 127 -9.82 10.58 -20.37
N SER A 128 -10.73 10.74 -19.41
CA SER A 128 -12.01 10.05 -19.39
C SER A 128 -13.14 11.01 -19.71
N TYR A 129 -14.06 10.60 -20.59
CA TYR A 129 -15.28 11.33 -20.85
C TYR A 129 -16.22 11.24 -19.64
N ASP A 130 -16.64 12.39 -19.12
CA ASP A 130 -17.61 12.48 -18.03
C ASP A 130 -19.00 12.68 -18.62
N GLY A 131 -19.83 11.63 -18.59
CA GLY A 131 -21.18 11.65 -19.16
C GLY A 131 -22.15 12.60 -18.45
N LEU A 132 -21.81 13.09 -17.25
CA LEU A 132 -22.63 14.03 -16.49
C LEU A 132 -22.41 15.49 -16.95
N ASP A 133 -21.17 15.86 -17.25
CA ASP A 133 -20.78 17.23 -17.60
C ASP A 133 -20.51 17.42 -19.10
N GLY A 134 -20.46 16.32 -19.88
CA GLY A 134 -20.12 16.34 -21.31
C GLY A 134 -18.68 16.76 -21.61
N THR A 135 -17.81 16.76 -20.59
CA THR A 135 -16.42 17.22 -20.66
C THR A 135 -15.43 16.06 -20.50
N TYR A 136 -14.21 16.26 -21.00
CA TYR A 136 -13.11 15.33 -20.80
C TYR A 136 -12.30 15.74 -19.58
N ASN A 137 -12.22 14.86 -18.58
CA ASN A 137 -11.45 15.08 -17.37
C ASN A 137 -10.12 14.33 -17.43
N PHE A 138 -9.06 14.97 -16.93
CA PHE A 138 -7.75 14.32 -16.83
C PHE A 138 -7.77 13.27 -15.72
N VAL A 139 -7.36 12.05 -16.08
CA VAL A 139 -7.30 10.91 -15.16
C VAL A 139 -5.89 10.31 -15.11
N GLY A 140 -5.06 10.59 -16.12
CA GLY A 140 -3.71 10.07 -16.20
C GLY A 140 -3.72 8.55 -16.35
N ALA A 141 -2.99 7.85 -15.49
CA ALA A 141 -2.93 6.39 -15.48
C ALA A 141 -4.07 5.73 -14.66
N PHE A 142 -4.91 6.52 -13.98
CA PHE A 142 -6.01 6.00 -13.18
C PHE A 142 -7.27 5.76 -14.02
N SER A 143 -8.34 5.26 -13.39
CA SER A 143 -9.66 5.12 -14.04
C SER A 143 -10.62 6.26 -13.67
N SER A 144 -10.32 7.07 -12.66
CA SER A 144 -11.18 8.16 -12.20
C SER A 144 -10.41 9.40 -11.73
N LYS A 145 -10.95 10.59 -12.02
CA LYS A 145 -10.44 11.89 -11.55
C LYS A 145 -10.30 11.96 -10.02
N ASN A 146 -11.15 11.24 -9.30
CA ASN A 146 -11.12 11.20 -7.84
C ASN A 146 -9.91 10.43 -7.29
N GLN A 147 -9.42 9.42 -8.01
CA GLN A 147 -8.28 8.61 -7.58
C GLN A 147 -6.97 9.42 -7.66
N ILE A 148 -6.76 10.11 -8.79
CA ILE A 148 -5.58 10.97 -8.94
C ILE A 148 -5.64 12.17 -7.98
N GLY A 149 -6.83 12.75 -7.77
CA GLY A 149 -7.04 13.83 -6.78
C GLY A 149 -6.75 13.37 -5.35
N PHE A 150 -7.14 12.16 -4.98
CA PHE A 150 -6.82 11.57 -3.68
C PHE A 150 -5.31 11.37 -3.48
N VAL A 151 -4.60 10.86 -4.48
CA VAL A 151 -3.15 10.69 -4.40
C VAL A 151 -2.44 12.05 -4.28
N ALA A 152 -2.90 13.05 -5.02
CA ALA A 152 -2.36 14.41 -4.94
C ALA A 152 -2.59 15.05 -3.56
N SER A 153 -3.78 14.91 -2.98
CA SER A 153 -4.09 15.46 -1.65
C SER A 153 -3.30 14.77 -0.54
N LEU A 154 -3.09 13.45 -0.65
CA LEU A 154 -2.19 12.70 0.23
C LEU A 154 -0.75 13.24 0.16
N GLY A 155 -0.28 13.60 -1.04
CA GLY A 155 1.03 14.23 -1.25
C GLY A 155 1.15 15.56 -0.52
N ILE A 156 0.15 16.43 -0.65
CA ILE A 156 0.11 17.71 0.07
C ILE A 156 0.12 17.47 1.59
N TYR A 157 -0.67 16.51 2.08
CA TYR A 157 -0.68 16.15 3.51
C TYR A 157 0.71 15.73 4.00
N PHE A 158 1.40 14.85 3.27
CA PHE A 158 2.76 14.44 3.64
C PHE A 158 3.78 15.57 3.54
N CYS A 159 3.62 16.53 2.62
CA CYS A 159 4.45 17.73 2.56
C CYS A 159 4.28 18.57 3.84
N VAL A 160 3.04 18.77 4.29
CA VAL A 160 2.76 19.50 5.53
C VAL A 160 3.40 18.77 6.72
N VAL A 161 3.20 17.45 6.83
CA VAL A 161 3.79 16.63 7.90
C VAL A 161 5.32 16.65 7.89
N LEU A 162 5.96 16.81 6.73
CA LEU A 162 7.42 16.90 6.65
C LEU A 162 7.95 18.25 7.16
N LEU A 163 7.15 19.32 7.00
CA LEU A 163 7.52 20.68 7.38
C LEU A 163 7.27 21.00 8.86
N THR A 164 6.34 20.27 9.50
CA THR A 164 6.03 20.37 10.93
C THR A 164 6.95 19.52 11.79
#